data_AF-A0AAD7GI31-F1
#
_entry.id   AF-A0AAD7GI31-F1
#
_cell.length_a   1.000
_cell.length_b   1.000
_cell.length_c   1.000
_cell.angle_alpha   90.00
_cell.angle_beta   90.00
_cell.angle_gamma   90.00
#
_symmetry.space_group_name_H-M   'P 1'
#
loop_
_entity.id
_entity.type
_entity.pdbx_description
1 polymer ?
#
loop_
_entity_poly.entity_id
_entity_poly.type
_entity_poly.pdbx_seq_one_letter_code
_entity_poly.pdbx_strand_id
1 'polypeptide(L)'
;MDIDATVNPSLCVGSDHLPIHYSLNFDNVVSLSESIKFNSDKMDLDVFLGTLRAKLGSRPLPVVSTAEDLDKAVDFLNDVILAAMEVSTPRHRPSSVAKRWWSPRLTSLRSNMRRSRRRYQHSLVPSARAAWLLARREFYRAISDAKHHVWAAYLQDLQRIDIYKA
;
A
#
# COMPACT_ATOMS: atom_id res chain seq x y z
N MET A 1 13.31 -14.87 -7.92
CA MET A 1 13.41 -13.74 -8.86
C MET A 1 14.71 -13.98 -9.58
N ASP A 2 14.62 -14.39 -10.83
CA ASP A 2 15.80 -14.80 -11.59
C ASP A 2 16.09 -13.70 -12.61
N ILE A 3 17.32 -13.20 -12.55
CA ILE A 3 17.83 -12.17 -13.44
C ILE A 3 18.91 -12.84 -14.28
N ASP A 4 18.69 -12.89 -15.59
CA ASP A 4 19.72 -13.30 -16.54
C ASP A 4 20.22 -12.08 -17.31
N ALA A 5 21.53 -11.96 -17.44
CA ALA A 5 22.20 -10.84 -18.08
C ALA A 5 23.14 -11.39 -19.16
N THR A 6 22.83 -11.09 -20.42
CA THR A 6 23.62 -11.54 -21.55
C THR A 6 24.02 -10.36 -22.42
N VAL A 7 25.24 -10.42 -22.95
CA VAL A 7 25.67 -9.48 -23.98
C VAL A 7 25.07 -9.95 -25.29
N ASN A 8 24.33 -9.08 -25.99
CA ASN A 8 23.73 -9.41 -27.27
C ASN A 8 24.38 -8.60 -28.40
N PRO A 9 25.37 -9.16 -29.11
CA PRO A 9 26.08 -8.46 -30.19
C PRO A 9 25.20 -8.11 -31.38
N SER A 10 24.04 -8.76 -31.56
CA SER A 10 23.15 -8.48 -32.70
C SER A 10 22.34 -7.18 -32.52
N LEU A 11 22.34 -6.59 -31.33
CA LEU A 11 21.74 -5.28 -31.03
C LEU A 11 22.71 -4.11 -31.29
N CYS A 12 23.81 -4.36 -32.01
CA CYS A 12 24.87 -3.37 -32.24
C CYS A 12 24.33 -2.09 -32.90
N VAL A 13 24.50 -0.97 -32.21
CA VAL A 13 24.06 0.38 -32.63
C VAL A 13 25.21 1.23 -33.20
N GLY A 14 26.32 0.60 -33.62
CA GLY A 14 27.49 1.30 -34.15
C GLY A 14 28.32 2.06 -33.10
N SER A 15 28.07 1.83 -31.81
CA SER A 15 28.93 2.27 -30.71
C SER A 15 30.02 1.23 -30.44
N ASP A 16 31.14 1.70 -29.90
CA ASP A 16 32.22 0.90 -29.31
C ASP A 16 31.80 0.15 -28.02
N HIS A 17 30.60 0.40 -27.51
CA HIS A 17 30.01 -0.31 -26.38
C HIS A 17 29.07 -1.45 -26.83
N LEU A 18 29.19 -2.60 -26.18
CA LEU A 18 28.30 -3.74 -26.38
C LEU A 18 27.01 -3.58 -25.56
N PRO A 19 25.82 -3.75 -26.18
CA PRO A 19 24.56 -3.72 -25.45
C PRO A 19 24.45 -4.89 -24.46
N ILE A 20 24.12 -4.58 -23.21
CA ILE A 20 23.78 -5.58 -22.20
C ILE A 20 22.27 -5.74 -22.18
N HIS A 21 21.81 -6.97 -22.42
CA HIS A 21 20.41 -7.35 -22.37
C HIS A 21 20.11 -8.03 -21.03
N TYR A 22 19.06 -7.56 -20.34
CA TYR A 22 18.60 -8.15 -19.09
C TYR A 22 17.21 -8.76 -19.29
N SER A 23 17.06 -10.02 -18.90
CA SER A 23 15.79 -10.72 -18.85
C SER A 23 15.37 -10.89 -17.38
N LEU A 24 14.21 -10.33 -17.04
CA LEU A 24 13.63 -10.43 -15.70
C LEU A 24 12.49 -11.44 -15.74
N ASN A 25 12.67 -12.59 -15.07
CA ASN A 25 11.60 -13.57 -14.93
C ASN A 25 10.81 -13.31 -13.62
N PHE A 26 9.50 -13.05 -13.76
CA PHE A 26 8.57 -12.80 -12.66
C PHE A 26 7.64 -13.98 -12.36
N ASP A 27 7.81 -15.13 -13.00
CA ASP A 27 6.92 -16.29 -12.91
C ASP A 27 6.91 -16.91 -11.50
N ASN A 28 7.97 -16.65 -10.72
CA ASN A 28 8.10 -17.04 -9.30
C ASN A 28 7.78 -15.92 -8.31
N VAL A 29 7.17 -14.81 -8.75
CA VAL A 29 6.57 -13.87 -7.80
C VAL A 29 5.29 -14.53 -7.30
N VAL A 30 5.43 -15.35 -6.26
CA VAL A 30 4.32 -15.69 -5.38
C VAL A 30 3.62 -14.37 -5.11
N SER A 31 2.35 -14.26 -5.52
CA SER A 31 1.51 -13.17 -5.08
C SER A 31 1.59 -13.18 -3.57
N LEU A 32 2.43 -12.32 -2.98
CA LEU A 32 2.43 -12.07 -1.56
C LEU A 32 1.04 -11.53 -1.32
N SER A 33 0.13 -12.43 -0.93
CA SER A 33 -1.23 -12.12 -0.51
C SER A 33 -1.12 -10.85 0.31
N GLU A 34 -1.79 -9.78 -0.16
CA GLU A 34 -1.56 -8.41 0.25
C GLU A 34 -1.10 -8.36 1.70
N SER A 35 0.14 -7.91 1.95
CA SER A 35 0.62 -7.72 3.32
C SER A 35 -0.36 -6.76 3.99
N ILE A 36 -1.30 -7.34 4.74
CA ILE A 36 -2.29 -6.58 5.45
C ILE A 36 -1.52 -5.96 6.60
N LYS A 37 -1.11 -4.71 6.38
CA LYS A 37 -0.33 -3.92 7.31
C LYS A 37 -0.96 -3.97 8.69
N PHE A 38 -0.13 -4.06 9.72
CA PHE A 38 -0.59 -3.88 11.09
C PHE A 38 -1.21 -2.49 11.26
N ASN A 39 -2.31 -2.41 12.00
CA ASN A 39 -2.93 -1.14 12.36
C ASN A 39 -2.31 -0.64 13.67
N SER A 40 -1.21 0.12 13.56
CA SER A 40 -0.48 0.65 14.71
C SER A 40 -1.35 1.50 15.64
N ASP A 41 -2.37 2.18 15.10
CA ASP A 41 -3.29 3.01 15.89
C ASP A 41 -4.19 2.18 16.82
N LYS A 42 -4.25 0.86 16.60
CA LYS A 42 -5.03 -0.10 17.40
C LYS A 42 -4.14 -1.09 18.15
N MET A 43 -2.83 -0.83 18.22
CA MET A 43 -1.91 -1.65 19.00
C MET A 43 -2.24 -1.53 20.49
N ASP A 44 -2.36 -2.68 21.16
CA ASP A 44 -2.34 -2.72 22.62
C ASP A 44 -0.87 -2.63 23.08
N LEU A 45 -0.49 -1.46 23.60
CA LEU A 45 0.90 -1.18 23.97
C LEU A 45 1.37 -2.04 25.15
N ASP A 46 0.49 -2.35 26.11
CA ASP A 46 0.85 -3.13 27.30
C ASP A 46 1.09 -4.58 26.90
N VAL A 47 0.22 -5.15 26.06
CA VAL A 47 0.40 -6.50 25.50
C VAL A 47 1.66 -6.57 24.64
N PHE A 48 1.91 -5.54 23.82
CA PHE A 48 3.11 -5.47 22.99
C PHE A 48 4.38 -5.49 23.84
N LEU A 49 4.50 -4.58 24.80
CA LEU A 49 5.69 -4.45 25.65
C LEU A 49 5.87 -5.69 26.53
N GLY A 50 4.79 -6.25 27.07
CA GLY A 50 4.83 -7.49 27.84
C GLY A 50 5.37 -8.66 27.01
N THR A 51 4.85 -8.83 25.80
CA THR A 51 5.29 -9.90 24.87
C THR A 51 6.73 -9.70 24.42
N LEU A 52 7.10 -8.46 24.09
CA LEU A 52 8.45 -8.09 23.66
C LEU A 52 9.49 -8.39 24.75
N ARG A 53 9.22 -7.96 25.99
CA ARG A 53 10.09 -8.23 27.15
C ARG A 53 10.22 -9.72 27.43
N ALA A 54 9.12 -10.47 27.39
CA ALA A 54 9.15 -11.91 27.60
C ALA A 54 10.00 -12.62 26.54
N LYS A 55 9.87 -12.24 25.27
CA LYS A 55 10.65 -12.83 24.17
C LYS A 55 12.12 -12.44 24.21
N LEU A 56 12.44 -11.18 24.49
CA LEU A 56 13.83 -10.74 24.68
C LEU A 56 14.48 -11.44 25.89
N GLY A 57 13.75 -11.63 26.99
CA GLY A 57 14.26 -12.33 28.17
C GLY A 57 14.40 -13.85 28.01
N SER A 58 13.72 -14.45 27.02
CA SER A 58 13.73 -15.90 26.80
C SER A 58 14.96 -16.41 26.06
N ARG A 59 15.77 -15.53 25.45
CA ARG A 59 16.94 -15.89 24.65
C ARG A 59 18.10 -14.94 24.95
N PRO A 60 19.35 -15.43 24.99
CA PRO A 60 20.51 -14.56 25.12
C PRO A 60 20.61 -13.65 23.90
N LEU A 61 20.96 -12.39 24.13
CA LEU A 61 21.22 -11.45 23.03
C LEU A 61 22.44 -11.93 22.24
N PRO A 62 22.36 -11.97 20.89
CA PRO A 62 23.48 -12.38 20.06
C PRO A 62 24.66 -11.41 20.23
N VAL A 63 25.86 -11.98 20.43
CA VAL A 63 27.11 -11.22 20.49
C VAL A 63 27.59 -11.00 19.07
N VAL A 64 27.67 -9.73 18.65
CA VAL A 64 28.05 -9.38 17.28
C VAL A 64 29.56 -9.22 17.20
N SER A 65 30.24 -10.21 16.60
CA SER A 65 31.69 -10.16 16.33
C SER A 65 32.01 -10.19 14.83
N THR A 66 31.07 -10.68 14.02
CA THR A 66 31.22 -10.80 12.57
C THR A 66 30.00 -10.20 11.84
N ALA A 67 30.10 -10.02 10.53
CA ALA A 67 28.97 -9.59 9.71
C ALA A 67 27.81 -10.62 9.75
N GLU A 68 28.12 -11.91 9.78
CA GLU A 68 27.10 -12.97 9.88
C GLU A 68 26.37 -12.92 11.23
N ASP A 69 27.09 -12.61 12.32
CA ASP A 69 26.46 -12.44 13.63
C ASP A 69 25.55 -11.20 13.68
N LEU A 70 25.90 -10.16 12.92
CA LEU A 70 25.06 -8.96 12.79
C LEU A 70 23.75 -9.30 12.08
N ASP A 71 23.79 -10.03 10.97
CA ASP A 71 22.59 -10.45 10.25
C ASP A 71 21.70 -11.32 11.14
N LYS A 72 22.28 -12.28 11.85
CA LYS A 72 21.55 -13.11 12.85
C LYS A 72 20.93 -12.27 13.97
N ALA A 73 21.62 -11.22 14.42
CA ALA A 73 21.09 -10.31 15.43
C ALA A 73 19.90 -9.50 14.92
N VAL A 74 19.97 -9.04 13.67
CA VAL A 74 18.88 -8.32 13.00
C VAL A 74 17.67 -9.24 12.82
N ASP A 75 17.88 -10.46 12.34
CA ASP A 75 16.81 -11.45 12.17
C ASP A 75 16.14 -11.78 13.50
N PHE A 76 16.94 -12.00 14.55
CA PHE A 76 16.41 -12.22 15.89
C PHE A 76 15.53 -11.05 16.39
N LEU A 77 15.99 -9.81 16.22
CA LEU A 77 15.22 -8.63 16.64
C LEU A 77 13.93 -8.48 15.82
N ASN A 78 14.01 -8.69 14.52
CA ASN A 78 12.83 -8.66 13.64
C ASN A 78 11.81 -9.71 14.05
N ASP A 79 12.23 -10.95 14.29
CA ASP A 79 11.35 -12.03 14.72
C ASP A 79 10.65 -11.71 16.03
N VAL A 80 11.39 -11.17 17.00
CA VAL A 80 10.85 -10.82 18.31
C VAL A 80 9.84 -9.67 18.21
N ILE A 81 10.14 -8.64 17.42
CA ILE A 81 9.23 -7.50 17.18
C ILE A 81 7.98 -7.97 16.43
N LEU A 82 8.14 -8.73 15.35
CA LEU A 82 7.02 -9.23 14.55
C LEU A 82 6.11 -10.14 15.39
N ALA A 83 6.68 -11.03 16.20
CA ALA A 83 5.89 -11.89 17.07
C ALA A 83 5.14 -11.09 18.15
N ALA A 84 5.71 -9.99 18.65
CA ALA A 84 5.00 -9.09 19.56
C ALA A 84 3.86 -8.35 18.84
N MET A 85 4.09 -7.88 17.60
CA MET A 85 3.07 -7.21 16.79
C MET A 85 1.91 -8.14 16.40
N GLU A 86 2.18 -9.40 16.06
CA GLU A 86 1.14 -10.42 15.75
C GLU A 86 0.14 -10.59 16.90
N VAL A 87 0.62 -10.53 18.14
CA VAL A 87 -0.22 -10.70 19.33
C VAL A 87 -0.94 -9.41 19.71
N SER A 88 -0.26 -8.26 19.65
CA SER A 88 -0.77 -6.99 20.19
C SER A 88 -1.51 -6.13 19.19
N THR A 89 -1.29 -6.35 17.88
CA THR A 89 -1.70 -5.40 16.85
C THR A 89 -2.60 -6.07 15.83
N PRO A 90 -3.86 -5.64 15.71
CA PRO A 90 -4.72 -6.18 14.67
C PRO A 90 -4.22 -5.77 13.29
N ARG A 91 -4.35 -6.67 12.32
CA ARG A 91 -4.12 -6.37 10.90
C ARG A 91 -5.21 -5.42 10.38
N HIS A 92 -4.84 -4.49 9.52
CA HIS A 92 -5.75 -3.52 8.94
C HIS A 92 -6.80 -4.23 8.08
N ARG A 93 -8.07 -4.29 8.47
CA ARG A 93 -9.10 -4.95 7.64
C ARG A 93 -9.81 -3.91 6.77
N PRO A 94 -9.34 -3.59 5.54
CA PRO A 94 -10.14 -2.77 4.64
C PRO A 94 -11.40 -3.55 4.31
N SER A 95 -12.55 -3.13 4.84
CA SER A 95 -13.82 -3.75 4.45
C SER A 95 -14.03 -3.54 2.95
N SER A 96 -14.29 -4.63 2.23
CA SER A 96 -14.63 -4.61 0.79
C SER A 96 -15.86 -3.76 0.50
N VAL A 97 -16.68 -3.49 1.52
CA VAL A 97 -17.91 -2.70 1.46
C VAL A 97 -17.68 -1.22 1.84
N ALA A 98 -16.58 -0.89 2.52
CA ALA A 98 -16.35 0.46 3.08
C ALA A 98 -16.39 1.59 2.03
N LYS A 99 -16.18 1.26 0.75
CA LYS A 99 -16.26 2.20 -0.36
C LYS A 99 -16.98 1.63 -1.58
N ARG A 100 -18.16 1.02 -1.41
CA ARG A 100 -19.02 0.59 -2.56
C ARG A 100 -19.30 1.70 -3.57
N TRP A 101 -19.32 2.96 -3.12
CA TRP A 101 -19.49 4.14 -3.97
C TRP A 101 -18.23 4.53 -4.75
N TRP A 102 -17.09 3.88 -4.53
CA TRP A 102 -15.86 4.19 -5.23
C TRP A 102 -15.80 3.47 -6.59
N SER A 103 -15.73 4.24 -7.67
CA SER A 103 -15.69 3.71 -9.04
C SER A 103 -14.39 4.09 -9.77
N PRO A 104 -14.02 3.39 -10.86
CA PRO A 104 -12.89 3.78 -11.71
C PRO A 104 -12.96 5.24 -12.19
N ARG A 105 -14.17 5.76 -12.43
CA ARG A 105 -14.41 7.18 -12.76
C ARG A 105 -13.89 8.11 -11.65
N LEU A 106 -14.17 7.81 -10.38
CA LEU A 106 -13.67 8.62 -9.25
C LEU A 106 -12.15 8.54 -9.11
N THR A 107 -11.54 7.40 -9.42
CA THR A 107 -10.07 7.28 -9.50
C THR A 107 -9.49 8.20 -10.57
N SER A 108 -10.09 8.25 -11.77
CA SER A 108 -9.66 9.14 -12.84
C SER A 108 -9.80 10.63 -12.46
N LEU A 109 -10.96 11.02 -11.90
CA LEU A 109 -11.20 12.38 -11.42
C LEU A 109 -10.23 12.80 -10.31
N ARG A 110 -9.94 11.91 -9.35
CA ARG A 110 -8.94 12.14 -8.30
C ARG A 110 -7.56 12.39 -8.90
N SER A 111 -7.17 11.59 -9.88
CA SER A 111 -5.88 11.71 -10.57
C SER A 111 -5.79 13.03 -11.36
N ASN A 112 -6.85 13.42 -12.06
CA ASN A 112 -6.92 14.72 -12.74
C ASN A 112 -6.81 15.89 -11.75
N MET A 113 -7.59 15.87 -10.66
CA MET A 113 -7.53 16.89 -9.61
C MET A 113 -6.10 17.02 -9.03
N ARG A 114 -5.43 15.90 -8.72
CA ARG A 114 -4.05 15.89 -8.21
C ARG A 114 -3.05 16.45 -9.23
N ARG A 115 -3.18 16.07 -10.49
CA ARG A 115 -2.34 16.58 -11.59
C ARG A 115 -2.50 18.09 -11.76
N SER A 116 -3.73 18.58 -11.75
CA SER A 116 -4.03 20.01 -11.86
C SER A 116 -3.56 20.80 -10.64
N ARG A 117 -3.65 20.23 -9.43
CA ARG A 117 -3.06 20.83 -8.21
C ARG A 117 -1.55 20.99 -8.36
N ARG A 118 -0.83 19.95 -8.77
CA ARG A 118 0.63 20.01 -8.98
C ARG A 118 1.00 21.07 -10.01
N ARG A 119 0.29 21.13 -11.16
CA ARG A 119 0.49 22.17 -12.17
C ARG A 119 0.35 23.58 -11.59
N TYR A 120 -0.72 23.82 -10.81
CA TYR A 120 -0.89 25.12 -10.14
C TYR A 120 0.24 25.41 -9.14
N GLN A 121 0.66 24.44 -8.33
CA GLN A 121 1.75 24.64 -7.37
C GLN A 121 3.09 24.98 -8.04
N HIS A 122 3.35 24.46 -9.24
CA HIS A 122 4.56 24.77 -10.00
C HIS A 122 4.48 26.08 -10.78
N SER A 123 3.34 26.41 -11.41
CA SER A 123 3.25 27.58 -12.27
C SER A 123 2.75 28.83 -11.55
N LEU A 124 1.95 28.68 -10.49
CA LEU A 124 1.27 29.76 -9.75
C LEU A 124 0.39 30.69 -10.62
N VAL A 125 0.12 30.32 -11.87
CA VAL A 125 -0.67 31.13 -12.81
C VAL A 125 -2.18 31.02 -12.50
N PRO A 126 -2.96 32.11 -12.64
CA PRO A 126 -4.41 32.11 -12.40
C PRO A 126 -5.19 31.05 -13.20
N SER A 127 -4.80 30.78 -14.45
CA SER A 127 -5.43 29.75 -15.29
C SER A 127 -5.25 28.33 -14.73
N ALA A 128 -4.06 28.02 -14.21
CA ALA A 128 -3.79 26.75 -13.55
C ALA A 128 -4.57 26.61 -12.23
N ARG A 129 -4.73 27.71 -11.48
CA ARG A 129 -5.59 27.75 -10.29
C ARG A 129 -7.05 27.46 -10.65
N ALA A 130 -7.58 28.11 -11.70
CA ALA A 130 -8.95 27.90 -12.17
C ALA A 130 -9.20 26.44 -12.60
N ALA A 131 -8.26 25.86 -13.35
CA ALA A 131 -8.32 24.46 -13.76
C ALA A 131 -8.31 23.49 -12.57
N TRP A 132 -7.47 23.74 -11.56
CA TRP A 132 -7.47 22.94 -10.33
C TRP A 132 -8.79 23.05 -9.56
N LEU A 133 -9.33 24.27 -9.40
CA LEU A 133 -10.61 24.48 -8.70
C LEU A 133 -11.78 23.80 -9.42
N LEU A 134 -11.79 23.81 -10.76
CA LEU A 134 -12.77 23.09 -11.56
C LEU A 134 -12.68 21.58 -11.34
N ALA A 135 -11.50 20.99 -11.49
CA ALA A 135 -11.28 19.55 -11.27
C ALA A 135 -11.59 19.13 -9.82
N ARG A 136 -11.32 20.01 -8.84
CA ARG A 136 -11.69 19.80 -7.44
C ARG A 136 -13.22 19.73 -7.28
N ARG A 137 -13.96 20.70 -7.83
CA ARG A 137 -15.44 20.72 -7.76
C ARG A 137 -16.03 19.49 -8.42
N GLU A 138 -15.56 19.14 -9.61
CA GLU A 138 -16.03 17.96 -10.34
C GLU A 138 -15.82 16.67 -9.55
N PHE A 139 -14.63 16.48 -8.97
CA PHE A 139 -14.34 15.31 -8.15
C PHE A 139 -15.24 15.21 -6.91
N TYR A 140 -15.41 16.30 -6.15
CA TYR A 140 -16.24 16.28 -4.95
C TYR A 140 -17.73 16.13 -5.26
N ARG A 141 -18.22 16.71 -6.36
CA ARG A 141 -19.59 16.48 -6.85
C ARG A 141 -19.80 15.02 -7.19
N ALA A 142 -18.89 14.43 -7.97
CA ALA A 142 -18.98 13.02 -8.33
C ALA A 142 -18.94 12.08 -7.11
N ILE A 143 -18.19 12.44 -6.05
CA ILE A 143 -18.23 11.70 -4.77
C ILE A 143 -19.62 11.79 -4.14
N SER A 144 -20.20 13.00 -4.07
CA SER A 144 -21.53 13.21 -3.50
C SER A 144 -22.58 12.38 -4.25
N ASP A 145 -22.55 12.43 -5.58
CA ASP A 145 -23.48 11.70 -6.45
C ASP A 145 -23.32 10.19 -6.28
N ALA A 146 -22.09 9.68 -6.25
CA ALA A 146 -21.83 8.26 -6.10
C ALA A 146 -22.27 7.72 -4.74
N LYS A 147 -22.07 8.50 -3.66
CA LYS A 147 -22.55 8.14 -2.32
C LYS A 147 -24.08 8.10 -2.27
N HIS A 148 -24.74 9.13 -2.81
CA HIS A 148 -26.21 9.16 -2.88
C HIS A 148 -26.75 7.99 -3.70
N HIS A 149 -26.14 7.69 -4.84
CA HIS A 149 -26.57 6.59 -5.70
C HIS A 149 -26.47 5.23 -5.00
N VAL A 150 -25.34 4.94 -4.36
CA VAL A 150 -25.17 3.67 -3.62
C VAL A 150 -26.13 3.59 -2.43
N TRP A 151 -26.37 4.70 -1.73
CA TRP A 151 -27.34 4.72 -0.64
C TRP A 151 -28.77 4.50 -1.14
N ALA A 152 -29.18 5.16 -2.22
CA ALA A 152 -30.49 4.98 -2.83
C ALA A 152 -30.68 3.55 -3.35
N ALA A 153 -29.68 2.97 -4.02
CA ALA A 153 -29.71 1.59 -4.49
C ALA A 153 -29.82 0.60 -3.31
N TYR A 154 -29.07 0.83 -2.22
CA TYR A 154 -29.18 0.03 -1.01
C TYR A 154 -30.59 0.09 -0.42
N LEU A 155 -31.19 1.28 -0.31
CA LEU A 155 -32.57 1.42 0.18
C LEU A 155 -33.61 0.74 -0.70
N GLN A 156 -33.39 0.67 -2.01
CA GLN A 156 -34.27 -0.03 -2.95
C GLN A 156 -34.15 -1.56 -2.85
N ASP A 157 -32.97 -2.06 -2.51
CA ASP A 157 -32.67 -3.49 -2.39
C ASP A 157 -33.08 -4.06 -1.01
N LEU A 158 -33.31 -3.21 -0.01
CA LEU A 158 -33.76 -3.63 1.32
C LEU A 158 -35.16 -4.27 1.25
N GLN A 159 -35.25 -5.57 1.58
CA GLN A 159 -36.51 -6.21 1.90
C GLN A 159 -36.82 -6.03 3.41
N ARG A 160 -38.11 -6.09 3.78
CA ARG A 160 -38.62 -5.80 5.15
C ARG A 160 -37.94 -6.62 6.27
N ILE A 161 -37.27 -7.73 5.94
CA ILE A 161 -36.59 -8.65 6.90
C ILE A 161 -35.14 -8.24 7.17
N ASP A 162 -34.52 -7.40 6.34
CA ASP A 162 -33.08 -7.11 6.39
C ASP A 162 -32.69 -5.99 7.38
N ILE A 163 -33.66 -5.34 8.01
CA ILE A 163 -33.44 -4.19 8.91
C ILE A 163 -32.75 -4.60 10.24
N TYR A 164 -32.81 -5.88 10.62
CA TYR A 164 -32.33 -6.38 11.92
C TYR A 164 -31.04 -7.21 11.88
N LYS A 165 -30.33 -7.25 10.75
CA LYS A 165 -29.02 -7.93 10.65
C LYS A 165 -27.91 -6.90 10.40
N ALA A 166 -27.47 -6.25 11.47
CA ALA A 166 -26.28 -5.39 11.50
C ALA A 166 -25.23 -6.00 12.42
#